data_AF-A0A927BVG2-F1
#
_entry.id   AF-A0A927BVG2-F1
#
_cell.length_a   1.000
_cell.length_b   1.000
_cell.length_c   1.000
_cell.angle_alpha   90.00
_cell.angle_beta   90.00
_cell.angle_gamma   90.00
#
_symmetry.space_group_name_H-M   'P 1'
#
loop_
_entity.id
_entity.type
_entity.pdbx_description
1 polymer ?
#
loop_
_entity_poly.entity_id
_entity_poly.type
_entity_poly.pdbx_seq_one_letter_code
_entity_poly.pdbx_strand_id
1 'polypeptide(L)'
;MEENTSFSKILRAFRLKKALSQEELAFRSNLDRTYISMLERGRHQPTLPTLFALAKALDIKPSAIVQLMEIEEARQAELSEDG
;
A
#
# COMPACT_ATOMS: atom_id res chain seq x y z
N MET A 1 14.69 -10.84 -2.50
CA MET A 1 14.39 -9.67 -3.37
C MET A 1 13.40 -8.76 -2.67
N GLU A 2 13.44 -7.46 -2.93
CA GLU A 2 12.33 -6.55 -2.61
C GLU A 2 11.30 -6.72 -3.71
N GLU A 3 10.12 -7.25 -3.39
CA GLU A 3 9.04 -7.38 -4.35
C GLU A 3 8.24 -6.09 -4.38
N ASN A 4 8.21 -5.43 -5.53
CA ASN A 4 7.50 -4.17 -5.70
C ASN A 4 6.02 -4.46 -6.02
N THR A 5 5.28 -4.94 -5.01
CA THR A 5 3.86 -5.34 -5.15
C THR A 5 2.96 -4.14 -5.46
N SER A 6 1.82 -4.40 -6.11
CA SER A 6 0.78 -3.39 -6.39
C SER A 6 0.42 -2.59 -5.13
N PHE A 7 0.22 -3.29 -4.00
CA PHE A 7 -0.07 -2.68 -2.71
C PHE A 7 1.04 -1.75 -2.19
N SER A 8 2.30 -2.17 -2.25
CA SER A 8 3.42 -1.38 -1.71
C SER A 8 3.56 -0.01 -2.38
N LYS A 9 3.38 0.04 -3.70
CA LYS A 9 3.36 1.27 -4.51
C LYS A 9 2.20 2.17 -4.12
N ILE A 10 1.00 1.60 -4.02
CA ILE A 10 -0.23 2.33 -3.69
C ILE A 10 -0.14 2.94 -2.29
N LEU A 11 0.27 2.14 -1.28
CA LEU A 11 0.41 2.59 0.10
C LEU A 11 1.36 3.81 0.18
N ARG A 12 2.54 3.69 -0.43
CA ARG A 12 3.54 4.77 -0.46
C ARG A 12 3.01 6.00 -1.18
N ALA A 13 2.32 5.83 -2.31
CA ALA A 13 1.76 6.94 -3.08
C ALA A 13 0.73 7.73 -2.26
N PHE A 14 -0.21 7.05 -1.58
CA PHE A 14 -1.19 7.73 -0.74
C PHE A 14 -0.58 8.39 0.48
N ARG A 15 0.39 7.73 1.13
CA ARG A 15 1.11 8.33 2.26
C ARG A 15 1.77 9.64 1.87
N LEU A 16 2.48 9.66 0.75
CA LEU A 16 3.13 10.86 0.23
C LEU A 16 2.11 11.93 -0.19
N LYS A 17 1.00 11.53 -0.83
CA LYS A 17 -0.10 12.44 -1.20
C LYS A 17 -0.73 13.14 0.02
N LYS A 18 -0.78 12.46 1.17
CA LYS A 18 -1.26 13.03 2.44
C LYS A 18 -0.14 13.72 3.25
N ALA A 19 1.06 13.87 2.68
CA ALA A 19 2.23 14.47 3.32
C ALA A 19 2.62 13.82 4.67
N LEU A 20 2.37 12.52 4.83
CA LEU A 20 2.66 11.80 6.07
C LEU A 20 4.06 11.18 6.01
N SER A 21 4.77 11.20 7.13
CA SER A 21 5.94 10.34 7.33
C SER A 21 5.50 8.88 7.58
N GLN A 22 6.44 7.93 7.49
CA GLN A 22 6.13 6.54 7.87
C GLN A 22 5.74 6.43 9.36
N GLU A 23 6.38 7.23 10.22
CA GLU A 23 6.07 7.32 11.65
C GLU A 23 4.65 7.83 11.88
N GLU A 24 4.25 8.89 11.16
CA GLU A 24 2.92 9.48 11.28
C GLU A 24 1.83 8.51 10.79
N LEU A 25 2.08 7.81 9.68
CA LEU A 25 1.15 6.79 9.20
C LEU A 25 1.03 5.62 10.19
N ALA A 26 2.14 5.18 10.77
CA ALA A 26 2.18 4.14 11.79
C ALA A 26 1.33 4.53 13.01
N PHE A 27 1.55 5.75 13.52
CA PHE A 27 0.78 6.31 14.63
C PHE A 27 -0.73 6.35 14.33
N ARG A 28 -1.13 6.93 13.19
CA ARG A 28 -2.55 7.05 12.80
C ARG A 28 -3.24 5.70 12.56
N SER A 29 -2.50 4.70 12.11
CA SER A 29 -3.01 3.36 11.83
C SER A 29 -2.91 2.42 13.04
N ASN A 30 -2.32 2.87 14.15
CA ASN A 30 -2.00 2.04 15.32
C ASN A 30 -1.16 0.81 14.93
N LEU A 31 -0.15 1.03 14.09
CA LEU A 31 0.80 0.03 13.61
C LEU A 31 2.23 0.44 13.97
N ASP A 32 3.16 -0.51 13.88
CA ASP A 32 4.59 -0.24 14.05
C ASP A 32 5.20 0.43 12.79
N ARG A 33 6.06 1.44 12.97
CA ARG A 33 6.72 2.12 11.85
C ARG A 33 7.55 1.16 10.99
N THR A 34 8.22 0.19 11.60
CA THR A 34 8.96 -0.86 10.88
C THR A 34 8.02 -1.70 10.03
N TYR A 35 6.81 -2.01 10.53
CA TYR A 35 5.79 -2.70 9.73
C TYR A 35 5.34 -1.86 8.53
N ILE A 36 5.09 -0.54 8.70
CA ILE A 36 4.83 0.36 7.56
C ILE A 36 5.98 0.33 6.55
N SER A 37 7.23 0.42 7.02
CA SER A 37 8.42 0.34 6.15
C SER A 37 8.51 -0.98 5.40
N MET A 38 8.13 -2.10 6.02
CA MET A 38 8.11 -3.41 5.40
C MET A 38 7.01 -3.53 4.34
N LEU A 39 5.82 -2.98 4.60
CA LEU A 39 4.72 -2.92 3.64
C LEU A 39 5.09 -2.07 2.41
N GLU A 40 5.71 -0.89 2.61
CA GLU A 40 6.11 -0.01 1.49
C GLU A 40 7.27 -0.55 0.65
N ARG A 41 8.04 -1.51 1.18
CA ARG A 41 9.09 -2.24 0.45
C ARG A 41 8.60 -3.58 -0.10
N GLY A 42 7.31 -3.87 0.06
CA GLY A 42 6.67 -5.13 -0.33
C GLY A 42 7.32 -6.38 0.29
N ARG A 43 7.92 -6.23 1.47
CA ARG A 43 8.42 -7.35 2.28
C ARG A 43 7.29 -8.10 2.98
N HIS A 44 6.14 -7.46 3.13
CA HIS A 44 4.95 -8.01 3.74
C HIS A 44 3.70 -7.60 2.96
N GLN A 45 2.70 -8.49 2.94
CA GLN A 45 1.33 -8.20 2.52
C GLN A 45 0.52 -7.69 3.74
N PRO A 46 -0.37 -6.70 3.59
CA PRO A 46 -1.31 -6.37 4.65
C PRO A 46 -2.30 -7.52 4.85
N THR A 47 -2.68 -7.78 6.10
CA THR A 47 -3.92 -8.52 6.37
C THR A 47 -5.13 -7.63 6.11
N LEU A 48 -6.33 -8.20 6.07
CA LEU A 48 -7.55 -7.41 5.89
C LEU A 48 -7.71 -6.36 7.01
N PRO A 49 -7.58 -6.66 8.32
CA PRO A 49 -7.60 -5.62 9.36
C PRO A 49 -6.57 -4.51 9.16
N THR A 50 -5.34 -4.86 8.76
CA THR A 50 -4.29 -3.89 8.45
C THR A 50 -4.72 -2.96 7.31
N LEU A 51 -5.31 -3.49 6.24
CA LEU A 51 -5.83 -2.69 5.13
C LEU A 51 -6.86 -1.67 5.61
N PHE A 52 -7.81 -2.07 6.45
CA PHE A 52 -8.83 -1.17 7.02
C PHE A 52 -8.20 -0.09 7.91
N ALA A 53 -7.22 -0.44 8.74
CA ALA A 53 -6.52 0.51 9.60
C ALA A 53 -5.75 1.56 8.78
N LEU A 54 -5.04 1.12 7.74
CA LEU A 54 -4.30 2.01 6.83
C LEU A 54 -5.24 2.91 6.03
N ALA A 55 -6.32 2.35 5.49
CA ALA A 55 -7.32 3.11 4.75
C ALA A 55 -7.95 4.21 5.63
N LYS A 56 -8.27 3.90 6.89
CA LYS A 56 -8.74 4.88 7.87
C LYS A 56 -7.70 5.96 8.14
N ALA A 57 -6.44 5.58 8.38
CA ALA A 57 -5.34 6.52 8.63
C ALA A 57 -5.05 7.45 7.45
N LEU A 58 -5.25 6.94 6.23
CA LEU A 58 -5.10 7.66 4.97
C LEU A 58 -6.38 8.37 4.52
N ASP A 59 -7.47 8.29 5.29
CA ASP A 59 -8.75 8.93 4.97
C ASP A 59 -9.24 8.59 3.54
N ILE A 60 -9.24 7.28 3.24
CA ILE A 60 -9.76 6.70 2.00
C ILE A 60 -10.54 5.41 2.29
N LYS A 61 -11.39 4.98 1.36
CA LYS A 61 -12.08 3.70 1.47
C LYS A 61 -11.10 2.54 1.20
N PRO A 62 -11.14 1.43 1.96
CA PRO A 62 -10.34 0.24 1.66
C PRO A 62 -10.57 -0.30 0.24
N SER A 63 -11.82 -0.24 -0.24
CA SER A 63 -12.18 -0.66 -1.60
C SER A 63 -11.46 0.14 -2.69
N ALA A 64 -11.13 1.42 -2.45
CA ALA A 64 -10.37 2.21 -3.40
C ALA A 64 -8.92 1.72 -3.53
N ILE A 65 -8.33 1.22 -2.43
CA ILE A 65 -6.99 0.60 -2.47
C ILE A 65 -7.04 -0.69 -3.29
N VAL A 66 -8.04 -1.55 -3.03
CA VAL A 66 -8.22 -2.82 -3.77
C VAL A 66 -8.44 -2.57 -5.25
N GLN A 67 -9.32 -1.63 -5.62
CA GLN A 67 -9.57 -1.27 -7.01
C GLN A 67 -8.28 -0.80 -7.73
N LEU A 68 -7.43 -0.03 -7.05
CA LEU A 68 -6.15 0.40 -7.62
C LEU A 68 -5.16 -0.76 -7.76
N MET A 69 -5.23 -1.77 -6.88
CA MET A 69 -4.41 -2.98 -7.01
C MET A 69 -4.82 -3.76 -8.25
N GLU A 70 -6.12 -3.96 -8.48
CA GLU A 70 -6.66 -4.64 -9.67
C GLU A 70 -6.18 -3.96 -10.97
N ILE A 71 -6.22 -2.62 -11.01
CA ILE A 71 -5.73 -1.84 -12.16
C ILE A 71 -4.22 -2.03 -12.38
N GLU A 72 -3.41 -1.98 -11.32
CA GLU A 72 -1.96 -2.14 -11.44
C GLU A 72 -1.56 -3.57 -11.82
N GLU A 73 -2.31 -4.57 -11.40
CA GLU A 73 -2.12 -5.98 -11.78
C GLU A 73 -2.46 -6.20 -13.25
N ALA A 74 -3.58 -5.66 -13.74
CA ALA A 74 -3.93 -5.69 -15.16
C ALA A 74 -2.85 -5.03 -16.03
N ARG A 75 -2.34 -3.86 -15.62
CA ARG A 75 -1.26 -3.17 -16.33
C ARG A 75 0.02 -4.01 -16.40
N GLN A 76 0.36 -4.72 -15.33
CA GLN A 76 1.53 -5.59 -15.31
C GLN A 76 1.36 -6.83 -16.20
N ALA A 77 0.16 -7.37 -16.31
CA ALA A 77 -0.14 -8.45 -17.24
C ALA A 77 0.05 -8.00 -18.69
N GLU A 78 -0.52 -6.85 -19.08
CA GLU A 78 -0.37 -6.29 -20.43
C GLU A 78 1.11 -6.05 -20.82
N LEU A 79 1.92 -5.51 -19.90
CA LEU A 79 3.36 -5.29 -20.11
C LEU A 79 4.17 -6.58 -20.25
N SER A 80 3.65 -7.70 -19.77
CA SER A 80 4.33 -9.00 -19.79
C SER A 80 3.99 -9.82 -21.03
N GLU A 81 2.89 -9.50 -21.73
CA GLU A 81 2.46 -10.19 -22.96
C GLU A 81 3.11 -9.62 -24.24
N ASP A 82 3.65 -8.40 -24.17
CA ASP A 82 4.31 -7.69 -25.29
C ASP A 82 5.83 -7.93 -25.39
N GLY A 83 6.39 -8.87 -24.61
CA GLY A 83 7.83 -9.20 -24.55
C GLY A 83 8.13 -10.66 -24.82
#